data_AF-A9JPI4-F1
#
_entry.id   AF-A9JPI4-F1
#
_cell.length_a   1.000
_cell.length_b   1.000
_cell.length_c   1.000
_cell.angle_alpha   90.00
_cell.angle_beta   90.00
_cell.angle_gamma   90.00
#
_symmetry.space_group_name_H-M   'P 1'
#
loop_
_entity.id
_entity.type
_entity.pdbx_description
1 polymer ?
#
loop_
_entity_poly.entity_id
_entity_poly.type
_entity_poly.pdbx_seq_one_letter_code
_entity_poly.pdbx_strand_id
1 'polypeptide(L)'
;MSNLGRILCAVLGLFHLLSANPVPSSKLQIAIEEIISELVNNKITHKKCFVPTPYDDEEEASVEEISCRAFKSLKHVCASERKNLRLLNASLITMFSENVECSINNDEQKDLISVIEDLLTFFRAQMRKLVMNPKH
;
A
#
# COMPACT_ATOMS: atom_id res chain seq x y z
N MET A 1 36.99 -30.79 17.94
CA MET A 1 36.11 -29.83 17.24
C MET A 1 36.66 -28.44 17.42
N SER A 2 37.00 -27.72 16.34
CA SER A 2 37.60 -26.39 16.41
C SER A 2 36.60 -25.33 16.89
N ASN A 3 37.08 -24.27 17.54
CA ASN A 3 36.25 -23.14 17.99
C ASN A 3 35.45 -22.51 16.85
N LEU A 4 35.95 -22.61 15.61
CA LEU A 4 35.29 -22.12 14.41
C LEU A 4 33.96 -22.85 14.13
N GLY A 5 33.91 -24.16 14.33
CA GLY A 5 32.68 -24.94 14.13
C GLY A 5 31.58 -24.61 15.15
N ARG A 6 31.96 -24.24 16.38
CA ARG A 6 31.00 -23.80 17.41
C ARG A 6 30.44 -22.41 17.12
N ILE A 7 31.26 -21.50 16.61
CA ILE A 7 30.82 -20.16 16.21
C ILE A 7 29.86 -20.24 15.02
N LEU A 8 30.14 -21.08 14.02
CA LEU A 8 29.25 -21.29 12.87
C LEU A 8 27.89 -21.85 13.27
N CYS A 9 27.84 -22.83 14.19
CA CYS A 9 26.57 -23.34 14.72
C CYS A 9 25.82 -22.29 15.56
N ALA A 10 26.51 -21.46 16.34
CA ALA A 10 25.88 -20.40 17.11
C ALA A 10 25.26 -19.31 16.22
N VAL A 11 25.95 -18.92 15.13
CA VAL A 11 25.42 -17.96 14.15
C VAL A 11 24.22 -18.54 13.43
N LEU A 12 24.29 -19.79 12.96
CA LEU A 12 23.15 -20.46 12.32
C LEU A 12 21.97 -20.64 13.28
N GLY A 13 22.23 -20.95 14.55
CA GLY A 13 21.21 -21.03 15.59
C GLY A 13 20.55 -19.68 15.88
N LEU A 14 21.31 -18.59 15.85
CA LEU A 14 20.79 -17.22 15.98
C LEU A 14 19.91 -16.82 14.79
N PHE A 15 20.27 -17.20 13.56
CA PHE A 15 19.41 -16.98 12.38
C PHE A 15 18.08 -17.76 12.48
N HIS A 16 18.10 -18.99 13.02
CA HIS A 16 16.88 -19.76 13.25
C HIS A 16 16.02 -19.17 14.37
N LEU A 17 16.64 -18.64 15.45
CA LEU A 17 15.92 -17.99 16.56
C LEU A 17 15.27 -16.66 16.13
N LEU A 18 15.90 -15.90 15.22
CA LEU A 18 15.32 -14.68 14.66
C LEU A 18 14.20 -14.97 13.64
N SER A 19 14.15 -16.17 13.07
CA SER A 19 13.13 -16.59 12.10
C SER A 19 11.98 -17.41 12.73
N ALA A 20 12.10 -17.80 14.01
CA ALA A 20 11.21 -18.77 14.66
C ALA A 20 9.91 -18.18 15.25
N ASN A 21 9.74 -16.85 15.23
CA ASN A 21 8.49 -16.22 15.61
C ASN A 21 7.99 -15.36 14.45
N PRO A 22 7.24 -15.92 13.49
CA PRO A 22 6.44 -15.07 12.61
C PRO A 22 5.51 -14.26 13.52
N VAL A 23 5.75 -12.95 13.60
CA VAL A 23 4.79 -12.05 14.23
C VAL A 23 3.53 -12.17 13.40
N PRO A 24 2.39 -12.60 13.96
CA PRO A 24 1.16 -12.71 13.19
C PRO A 24 0.81 -11.31 12.67
N SER A 25 0.91 -11.11 11.36
CA SER A 25 0.50 -9.87 10.72
C SER A 25 -1.00 -9.67 10.91
N SER A 26 -1.41 -8.48 11.33
CA SER A 26 -2.84 -8.15 11.43
C SER A 26 -3.47 -8.15 10.03
N LYS A 27 -4.80 -8.35 9.95
CA LYS A 27 -5.53 -8.29 8.66
C LYS A 27 -5.28 -6.97 7.91
N LEU A 28 -5.19 -5.86 8.66
CA LEU A 28 -4.89 -4.54 8.12
C LEU A 28 -3.47 -4.48 7.53
N GLN A 29 -2.49 -5.06 8.21
CA GLN A 29 -1.11 -5.13 7.72
C GLN A 29 -1.03 -5.87 6.38
N ILE A 30 -1.69 -7.04 6.28
CA ILE A 30 -1.71 -7.85 5.05
C ILE A 30 -2.35 -7.05 3.91
N ALA A 31 -3.48 -6.39 4.14
CA ALA A 31 -4.16 -5.62 3.11
C ALA A 31 -3.32 -4.43 2.61
N ILE A 32 -2.59 -3.76 3.52
CA ILE A 32 -1.66 -2.69 3.14
C ILE A 32 -0.46 -3.24 2.35
N GLU A 33 0.08 -4.39 2.73
CA GLU A 33 1.16 -5.07 1.99
C GLU A 33 0.73 -5.44 0.56
N GLU A 34 -0.50 -5.96 0.39
CA GLU A 34 -1.08 -6.25 -0.93
C GLU A 34 -1.19 -4.99 -1.78
N ILE A 35 -1.72 -3.89 -1.24
CA ILE A 35 -1.82 -2.62 -1.96
C ILE A 35 -0.44 -2.10 -2.37
N ILE A 36 0.55 -2.14 -1.48
CA ILE A 36 1.93 -1.73 -1.78
C ILE A 36 2.50 -2.59 -2.91
N SER A 37 2.29 -3.91 -2.85
CA SER A 37 2.73 -4.84 -3.89
C SER A 37 2.12 -4.49 -5.25
N GLU A 38 0.81 -4.23 -5.30
CA GLU A 38 0.12 -3.85 -6.53
C GLU A 38 0.58 -2.48 -7.07
N LEU A 39 0.87 -1.51 -6.20
CA LEU A 39 1.42 -0.21 -6.59
C LEU A 39 2.83 -0.31 -7.17
N VAL A 40 3.70 -1.14 -6.57
CA VAL A 40 5.08 -1.35 -7.05
C VAL A 40 5.11 -2.13 -8.37
N ASN A 41 4.25 -3.13 -8.52
CA ASN A 41 4.23 -3.98 -9.69
C ASN A 41 3.39 -3.40 -10.84
N ASN A 42 2.71 -2.27 -10.63
CA ASN A 42 1.90 -1.64 -11.65
C ASN A 42 2.76 -1.12 -12.81
N LYS A 43 2.50 -1.61 -14.02
CA LYS A 43 3.15 -1.12 -15.24
C LYS A 43 2.23 -0.14 -15.94
N ILE A 44 2.33 1.13 -15.56
CA ILE A 44 1.63 2.21 -16.26
C ILE A 44 2.23 2.37 -17.66
N THR A 45 1.40 2.18 -18.69
CA THR A 45 1.87 2.20 -20.08
C THR A 45 1.72 3.56 -20.76
N HIS A 46 0.82 4.40 -20.25
CA HIS A 46 0.47 5.68 -20.85
C HIS A 46 0.90 6.87 -19.99
N LYS A 47 1.86 7.65 -20.49
CA LYS A 47 2.48 8.78 -19.79
C LYS A 47 1.61 10.05 -19.69
N LYS A 48 0.41 10.08 -20.26
CA LYS A 48 -0.46 11.28 -20.30
C LYS A 48 -1.87 11.00 -19.79
N CYS A 49 -1.98 10.14 -18.79
CA CYS A 49 -3.25 9.92 -18.11
C CYS A 49 -3.35 10.81 -16.89
N PHE A 50 -4.40 11.62 -16.80
CA PHE A 50 -4.70 12.46 -15.65
C PHE A 50 -5.94 11.93 -14.94
N VAL A 51 -5.92 11.95 -13.62
CA VAL A 51 -7.03 11.53 -12.76
C VAL A 51 -7.21 12.54 -11.63
N PRO A 52 -8.41 12.63 -11.04
CA PRO A 52 -8.63 13.45 -9.84
C PRO A 52 -7.64 13.07 -8.72
N THR A 53 -7.14 14.04 -7.97
CA THR A 53 -6.31 13.73 -6.79
C THR A 53 -7.15 13.04 -5.70
N PRO A 54 -6.64 11.98 -5.03
CA PRO A 54 -7.32 11.39 -3.88
C PRO A 54 -7.04 12.14 -2.56
N TYR A 55 -6.21 13.17 -2.58
CA TYR A 55 -5.84 13.99 -1.43
C TYR A 55 -6.51 15.36 -1.51
N ASP A 56 -7.08 15.82 -0.40
CA ASP A 56 -7.42 17.22 -0.20
C ASP A 56 -6.37 17.86 0.72
N ASP A 57 -5.98 19.10 0.42
CA ASP A 57 -4.89 19.81 1.11
C ASP A 57 -5.20 20.14 2.60
N GLU A 58 -6.43 19.94 3.06
CA GLU A 58 -6.91 20.46 4.34
C GLU A 58 -7.11 19.42 5.47
N GLU A 59 -6.96 18.10 5.22
CA GLU A 59 -7.39 17.10 6.21
C GLU A 59 -6.44 15.89 6.38
N GLU A 60 -6.15 15.52 7.64
CA GLU A 60 -5.52 14.23 7.97
C GLU A 60 -6.53 13.10 7.71
N ALA A 61 -6.56 12.59 6.49
CA ALA A 61 -7.46 11.51 6.10
C ALA A 61 -7.01 10.14 6.64
N SER A 62 -7.99 9.32 7.02
CA SER A 62 -7.76 7.94 7.47
C SER A 62 -7.32 7.01 6.33
N VAL A 63 -6.80 5.83 6.66
CA VAL A 63 -6.47 4.80 5.65
C VAL A 63 -7.68 4.36 4.86
N GLU A 64 -8.81 4.17 5.55
CA GLU A 64 -10.09 3.80 4.94
C GLU A 64 -10.54 4.88 3.94
N GLU A 65 -10.48 6.14 4.35
CA GLU A 65 -10.88 7.27 3.53
C GLU A 65 -9.99 7.48 2.31
N ILE A 66 -8.67 7.50 2.47
CA ILE A 66 -7.73 7.61 1.34
C ILE A 66 -7.91 6.43 0.38
N SER A 67 -8.17 5.21 0.88
CA SER A 67 -8.43 4.06 0.03
C SER A 67 -9.72 4.23 -0.79
N CYS A 68 -10.77 4.76 -0.18
CA CYS A 68 -12.03 5.08 -0.85
C CYS A 68 -11.84 6.17 -1.92
N ARG A 69 -11.16 7.28 -1.58
CA ARG A 69 -10.87 8.39 -2.50
C ARG A 69 -10.00 7.92 -3.68
N ALA A 70 -8.96 7.13 -3.41
CA ALA A 70 -8.10 6.51 -4.42
C ALA A 70 -8.90 5.61 -5.36
N PHE A 71 -9.77 4.74 -4.81
CA PHE A 71 -10.64 3.89 -5.62
C PHE A 71 -11.56 4.71 -6.53
N LYS A 72 -12.15 5.81 -6.03
CA LYS A 72 -12.96 6.71 -6.87
C LYS A 72 -12.12 7.39 -7.94
N SER A 73 -10.96 7.96 -7.59
CA SER A 73 -10.03 8.60 -8.54
C SER A 73 -9.63 7.65 -9.68
N LEU A 74 -9.22 6.42 -9.35
CA LEU A 74 -8.76 5.43 -10.34
C LEU A 74 -9.88 4.91 -11.26
N LYS A 75 -11.17 5.17 -10.97
CA LYS A 75 -12.26 4.93 -11.94
C LYS A 75 -12.22 5.89 -13.12
N HIS A 76 -11.64 7.08 -12.96
CA HIS A 76 -11.52 8.08 -14.01
C HIS A 76 -10.33 7.82 -14.94
N VAL A 77 -9.57 6.74 -14.71
CA VAL A 77 -8.40 6.44 -15.51
C VAL A 77 -8.74 6.17 -16.98
N CYS A 78 -7.80 6.56 -17.84
CA CYS A 78 -7.77 6.29 -19.26
C CYS A 78 -7.98 4.81 -19.55
N ALA A 79 -8.72 4.52 -20.63
CA ALA A 79 -9.12 3.15 -20.98
C ALA A 79 -7.94 2.18 -21.11
N SER A 80 -6.77 2.67 -21.56
CA SER A 80 -5.56 1.87 -21.70
C SER A 80 -5.02 1.31 -20.37
N GLU A 81 -5.24 2.00 -19.25
CA GLU A 81 -4.68 1.62 -17.94
C GLU A 81 -5.65 0.85 -17.06
N ARG A 82 -6.95 0.80 -17.40
CA ARG A 82 -7.98 0.14 -16.57
C ARG A 82 -7.65 -1.32 -16.25
N LYS A 83 -7.08 -2.04 -17.23
CA LYS A 83 -6.69 -3.45 -17.04
C LYS A 83 -5.50 -3.57 -16.08
N ASN A 84 -4.54 -2.66 -16.17
CA ASN A 84 -3.34 -2.65 -15.32
C ASN A 84 -3.68 -2.31 -13.86
N LEU A 85 -4.70 -1.48 -13.64
CA LEU A 85 -5.13 -1.04 -12.30
C LEU A 85 -6.21 -1.92 -11.67
N ARG A 86 -6.63 -3.01 -12.33
CA ARG A 86 -7.74 -3.84 -11.84
C ARG A 86 -7.46 -4.47 -10.48
N LEU A 87 -6.24 -5.00 -10.28
CA LEU A 87 -5.85 -5.65 -9.02
C LEU A 87 -5.68 -4.63 -7.89
N LEU A 88 -5.10 -3.48 -8.19
CA LEU A 88 -5.03 -2.36 -7.24
C LEU A 88 -6.42 -1.92 -6.80
N ASN A 89 -7.34 -1.70 -7.74
CA ASN A 89 -8.72 -1.34 -7.41
C ASN A 89 -9.43 -2.40 -6.56
N ALA A 90 -9.22 -3.68 -6.85
CA ALA A 90 -9.77 -4.76 -6.03
C ALA A 90 -9.22 -4.74 -4.60
N SER A 91 -7.92 -4.46 -4.45
CA SER A 91 -7.26 -4.37 -3.14
C SER A 91 -7.71 -3.13 -2.37
N LEU A 92 -7.90 -1.99 -3.03
CA LEU A 92 -8.40 -0.77 -2.38
C LEU A 92 -9.82 -0.95 -1.82
N ILE A 93 -10.70 -1.68 -2.52
CA ILE A 93 -12.08 -1.93 -2.05
C ILE A 93 -12.10 -2.67 -0.71
N THR A 94 -11.10 -3.51 -0.40
CA THR A 94 -11.09 -4.26 0.86
C THR A 94 -10.78 -3.38 2.08
N MET A 95 -10.34 -2.14 1.86
CA MET A 95 -9.91 -1.21 2.91
C MET A 95 -11.03 -0.30 3.43
N PHE A 96 -12.20 -0.31 2.80
CA PHE A 96 -13.30 0.55 3.21
C PHE A 96 -14.65 -0.15 3.15
N SER A 97 -15.55 0.22 4.06
CA SER A 97 -16.94 -0.25 4.00
C SER A 97 -17.76 0.50 2.96
N GLU A 98 -18.84 -0.12 2.45
CA GLU A 98 -19.76 0.53 1.49
C GLU A 98 -20.41 1.81 2.02
N ASN A 99 -20.41 1.99 3.35
CA ASN A 99 -21.00 3.14 4.04
C ASN A 99 -20.06 4.35 4.16
N VAL A 100 -18.79 4.22 3.74
CA VAL A 100 -17.84 5.33 3.78
C VAL A 100 -18.18 6.33 2.68
N GLU A 101 -18.62 7.52 3.08
CA GLU A 101 -18.74 8.65 2.17
C GLU A 101 -17.36 9.30 1.99
N CYS A 102 -16.78 9.13 0.80
CA CYS A 102 -15.57 9.84 0.40
C CYS A 102 -15.83 10.65 -0.88
N SER A 103 -15.48 11.93 -0.92
CA SER A 103 -15.54 12.75 -2.14
C SER A 103 -14.16 12.86 -2.78
N ILE A 104 -14.13 13.09 -4.10
CA ILE A 104 -12.93 13.50 -4.82
C ILE A 104 -13.23 14.83 -5.50
N ASN A 105 -12.27 15.75 -5.46
CA ASN A 105 -12.36 16.98 -6.23
C ASN A 105 -12.03 16.67 -7.71
N ASN A 106 -13.02 16.78 -8.58
CA ASN A 106 -12.82 16.48 -10.01
C ASN A 106 -12.08 17.60 -10.76
N ASP A 107 -11.98 18.80 -10.18
CA ASP A 107 -11.32 19.93 -10.82
C ASP A 107 -9.79 19.84 -10.67
N GLU A 108 -9.32 19.18 -9.62
CA GLU A 108 -7.90 18.96 -9.35
C GLU A 108 -7.41 17.64 -9.93
N GLN A 109 -6.72 17.75 -11.06
CA GLN A 109 -6.19 16.62 -11.80
C GLN A 109 -4.69 16.48 -11.57
N LYS A 110 -4.22 15.25 -11.39
CA LYS A 110 -2.81 14.90 -11.30
C LYS A 110 -2.49 13.79 -12.29
N ASP A 111 -1.25 13.73 -12.78
CA ASP A 111 -0.86 12.62 -13.63
C ASP A 111 -0.91 11.31 -12.83
N LEU A 112 -1.35 10.24 -13.50
CA LEU A 112 -1.59 8.95 -12.89
C LEU A 112 -0.32 8.38 -12.22
N ILE A 113 0.85 8.61 -12.80
CA ILE A 113 2.12 8.12 -12.24
C ILE A 113 2.36 8.78 -10.89
N SER A 114 2.23 10.10 -10.80
CA SER A 114 2.35 10.81 -9.54
C SER A 114 1.29 10.39 -8.52
N VAL A 115 0.04 10.12 -8.92
CA VAL A 115 -0.98 9.59 -8.00
C VAL A 115 -0.57 8.20 -7.46
N ILE A 116 -0.03 7.32 -8.31
CA ILE A 116 0.47 6.01 -7.89
C ILE A 116 1.66 6.16 -6.92
N GLU A 117 2.57 7.10 -7.16
CA GLU A 117 3.71 7.38 -6.29
C GLU A 117 3.30 7.97 -4.94
N ASP A 118 2.31 8.88 -4.92
CA ASP A 118 1.76 9.44 -3.69
C ASP A 118 1.09 8.34 -2.86
N LEU A 119 0.26 7.51 -3.48
CA LEU A 119 -0.40 6.38 -2.81
C LEU A 119 0.63 5.42 -2.23
N LEU A 120 1.67 5.08 -3.00
CA LEU A 120 2.75 4.23 -2.53
C LEU A 120 3.46 4.82 -1.31
N THR A 121 3.70 6.13 -1.33
CA THR A 121 4.31 6.87 -0.22
C THR A 121 3.41 6.83 1.02
N PHE A 122 2.12 7.07 0.85
CA PHE A 122 1.12 7.01 1.92
C PHE A 122 1.06 5.61 2.55
N PHE A 123 0.82 4.55 1.76
CA PHE A 123 0.69 3.20 2.30
C PHE A 123 1.97 2.68 2.96
N ARG A 124 3.16 3.05 2.43
CA ARG A 124 4.44 2.76 3.11
C ARG A 124 4.58 3.50 4.44
N ALA A 125 4.07 4.73 4.55
CA ALA A 125 4.05 5.44 5.82
C ALA A 125 3.12 4.74 6.83
N GLN A 126 1.94 4.30 6.40
CA GLN A 126 1.00 3.55 7.25
C GLN A 126 1.57 2.20 7.70
N MET A 127 2.20 1.46 6.79
CA MET A 127 2.89 0.22 7.09
C MET A 127 3.99 0.39 8.15
N ARG A 128 4.80 1.46 8.02
CA ARG A 128 5.82 1.80 9.03
C ARG A 128 5.20 2.10 10.40
N LYS A 129 4.08 2.83 10.44
CA LYS A 129 3.36 3.12 11.69
C LYS A 129 2.87 1.83 12.36
N LEU A 130 2.33 0.87 11.61
CA LEU A 130 1.85 -0.41 12.14
C LEU A 130 2.98 -1.27 12.72
N VAL A 131 4.10 -1.38 12.00
CA VAL A 131 5.25 -2.18 12.45
C VAL A 131 5.91 -1.58 13.70
N MET A 132 5.92 -0.24 13.84
CA MET A 132 6.55 0.45 14.97
C MET A 132 5.65 0.58 16.21
N ASN A 133 4.33 0.39 16.09
CA ASN A 133 3.36 0.44 17.19
C ASN A 133 2.47 -0.82 17.23
N PRO A 134 2.98 -1.99 17.68
CA PRO A 134 2.25 -3.26 17.65
C PRO A 134 1.13 -3.39 18.71
N LYS A 135 0.66 -2.29 19.32
CA LYS A 135 -0.38 -2.31 20.38
C LYS A 135 -1.82 -2.16 19.88
N HIS A 136 -2.04 -2.30 18.57
CA HIS A 136 -3.37 -2.38 17.95
C HIS A 136 -3.53 -3.65 17.12
#